data_AF-A0A644WSF8-F1
#
_entry.id   AF-A0A644WSF8-F1
#
_cell.length_a   1.000
_cell.length_b   1.000
_cell.length_c   1.000
_cell.angle_alpha   90.00
_cell.angle_beta   90.00
_cell.angle_gamma   90.00
#
_symmetry.space_group_name_H-M   'P 1'
#
loop_
_entity.id
_entity.type
_entity.pdbx_description
1 polymer ?
#
loop_
_entity_poly.entity_id
_entity_poly.type
_entity_poly.pdbx_seq_one_letter_code
_entity_poly.pdbx_strand_id
1 'polypeptide(L)'
;MFDISGINKRYFEVTLYETTDEGEIKDNIKVEVEPPKLKVLKRITRLSKAKEENTIEELTESIRLILNKNKARIKVPETFIEDLDMDQMDMLMTKYFDWLNNTKNSPN
;
A
#
# COMPACT_ATOMS: atom_id res chain seq x y z
N MET A 1 -2.28 12.86 26.06
CA MET A 1 -1.77 12.80 24.67
C MET A 1 -0.78 11.65 24.64
N PHE A 2 -1.02 10.59 23.86
CA PHE A 2 -0.08 9.47 23.78
C PHE A 2 1.11 9.89 22.93
N ASP A 3 2.24 10.17 23.60
CA ASP A 3 3.50 10.45 22.93
C ASP A 3 4.19 9.12 22.60
N ILE A 4 4.20 8.79 21.30
CA ILE A 4 4.71 7.53 20.75
C ILE A 4 6.00 7.76 19.96
N SER A 5 6.64 8.92 20.16
CA SER A 5 7.84 9.37 19.45
C SER A 5 9.07 8.45 19.63
N GLY A 6 9.01 7.49 20.57
CA GLY A 6 10.05 6.50 20.82
C GLY A 6 9.85 5.13 20.14
N ILE A 7 8.74 4.88 19.44
CA ILE A 7 8.55 3.60 18.73
C ILE A 7 9.25 3.68 17.38
N ASN A 8 10.24 2.80 17.16
CA ASN A 8 10.93 2.64 15.90
C ASN A 8 9.89 2.42 14.78
N LYS A 9 9.76 3.39 13.87
CA LYS A 9 8.77 3.33 12.79
C LYS A 9 9.13 2.14 11.91
N ARG A 10 8.34 1.09 11.97
CA ARG A 10 8.46 -0.02 11.03
C ARG A 10 7.96 0.46 9.68
N TYR A 11 8.65 0.06 8.63
CA TYR A 11 8.28 0.35 7.25
C TYR A 11 7.90 -0.95 6.55
N PHE A 12 6.87 -0.89 5.72
CA PHE A 12 6.47 -1.96 4.83
C PHE A 12 7.25 -1.80 3.52
N GLU A 13 8.20 -2.69 3.27
CA GLU A 13 8.91 -2.71 1.99
C GLU A 13 8.02 -3.31 0.91
N VAL A 14 7.74 -2.54 -0.15
CA VAL A 14 7.07 -3.04 -1.35
C VAL A 14 7.88 -2.66 -2.57
N THR A 15 8.00 -3.60 -3.50
CA THR A 15 8.62 -3.37 -4.81
C THR A 15 7.51 -3.51 -5.84
N LEU A 16 7.25 -2.42 -6.56
CA LEU A 16 6.31 -2.40 -7.68
C LEU A 16 7.11 -2.54 -8.96
N TYR A 17 6.57 -3.29 -9.91
CA TYR A 17 7.17 -3.52 -11.22
C TYR A 17 6.25 -2.90 -12.26
N GLU A 18 6.82 -2.18 -13.22
CA GLU A 18 6.12 -1.74 -14.43
C GLU A 18 6.43 -2.78 -15.49
N THR A 19 5.40 -3.38 -16.09
CA THR A 19 5.54 -4.39 -17.14
C THR A 19 5.08 -3.82 -18.48
N THR A 20 5.77 -4.18 -19.57
CA THR A 20 5.32 -3.86 -20.93
C THR A 20 4.15 -4.77 -21.33
N ASP A 21 3.44 -4.41 -22.41
CA ASP A 21 2.40 -5.25 -23.03
C ASP A 21 2.88 -6.67 -23.41
N GLU A 22 4.20 -6.88 -23.48
CA GLU A 22 4.86 -8.16 -23.76
C GLU A 22 5.19 -8.97 -22.50
N GLY A 23 4.87 -8.44 -21.30
CA GLY A 23 5.11 -9.07 -20.00
C GLY A 23 6.55 -8.93 -19.48
N GLU A 24 7.38 -8.08 -20.11
CA GLU A 24 8.73 -7.82 -19.64
C GLU A 24 8.75 -6.71 -18.58
N ILE A 25 9.57 -6.85 -17.53
CA ILE A 25 9.75 -5.83 -16.50
C ILE A 25 10.51 -4.66 -17.10
N LYS A 26 9.82 -3.55 -17.33
CA LYS A 26 10.37 -2.31 -17.88
C LYS A 26 11.10 -1.49 -16.82
N ASP A 27 10.48 -1.35 -15.66
CA ASP A 27 11.03 -0.58 -14.54
C ASP A 27 10.59 -1.17 -13.20
N ASN A 28 11.29 -0.84 -12.12
CA ASN A 28 10.88 -1.20 -10.77
C ASN A 28 11.11 -0.07 -9.79
N ILE A 29 10.21 0.03 -8.81
CA ILE A 29 10.31 1.01 -7.74
C ILE A 29 10.15 0.32 -6.39
N LYS A 30 11.20 0.44 -5.57
CA LYS A 30 11.19 0.00 -4.18
C LYS A 30 10.77 1.16 -3.28
N VAL A 31 9.70 1.00 -2.51
CA VAL A 31 9.23 1.99 -1.54
C VAL A 31 9.05 1.39 -0.15
N GLU A 32 9.54 2.13 0.85
CA GLU A 32 9.41 1.81 2.28
C GLU A 32 8.21 2.57 2.87
N VAL A 33 7.04 1.93 2.88
CA VAL A 33 5.76 2.54 3.22
C VAL A 33 5.56 2.66 4.75
N GLU A 34 5.06 3.80 5.21
CA GLU A 34 4.71 4.01 6.61
C GLU A 34 3.37 3.34 6.98
N PRO A 35 3.14 3.04 8.28
CA PRO A 35 1.83 2.62 8.73
C PRO A 35 0.78 3.72 8.45
N PRO A 36 -0.43 3.33 8.00
CA PRO A 36 -1.45 4.27 7.60
C PRO A 36 -2.11 4.83 8.86
N LYS A 37 -2.74 6.01 8.74
CA LYS A 37 -3.61 6.49 9.81
C LYS A 37 -4.86 5.59 9.89
N LEU A 38 -5.41 5.40 11.08
CA LEU A 38 -6.64 4.62 11.30
C LEU A 38 -7.80 5.00 10.35
N LYS A 39 -7.93 6.29 10.00
CA LYS A 39 -8.93 6.77 9.04
C LYS A 39 -8.75 6.18 7.63
N VAL A 40 -7.51 6.13 7.15
CA VAL A 40 -7.15 5.56 5.84
C VAL A 40 -7.34 4.05 5.85
N LEU A 41 -6.90 3.38 6.92
CA LEU A 41 -7.07 1.95 7.10
C LEU A 41 -8.57 1.55 7.03
N LYS A 42 -9.44 2.25 7.76
CA LYS A 42 -10.88 2.01 7.74
C LYS A 42 -11.49 2.23 6.35
N ARG A 43 -11.03 3.24 5.60
CA ARG A 43 -11.49 3.52 4.24
C ARG A 43 -11.17 2.32 3.35
N ILE A 44 -9.92 1.84 3.37
CA ILE A 44 -9.49 0.76 2.50
C ILE A 44 -10.12 -0.58 2.85
N THR A 45 -10.24 -0.92 4.14
CA THR A 45 -10.91 -2.16 4.54
C THR A 45 -12.38 -2.17 4.09
N ARG A 46 -13.03 -1.00 4.01
CA ARG A 46 -14.39 -0.90 3.48
C ARG A 46 -14.41 -1.07 1.96
N LEU A 47 -13.49 -0.40 1.26
CA LEU A 47 -13.40 -0.44 -0.20
C LEU A 47 -12.99 -1.83 -0.73
N SER A 48 -12.00 -2.48 -0.12
CA SER A 48 -11.56 -3.84 -0.49
C SER A 48 -12.65 -4.90 -0.34
N LYS A 49 -13.66 -4.68 0.50
CA LYS A 49 -14.83 -5.58 0.64
C LYS A 49 -15.95 -5.27 -0.36
N ALA A 50 -15.99 -4.06 -0.88
CA ALA A 50 -16.99 -3.64 -1.85
C ALA A 50 -16.44 -3.96 -3.25
N LYS A 51 -17.01 -4.97 -3.91
CA LYS A 51 -16.61 -5.41 -5.25
C LYS A 51 -17.41 -4.68 -6.34
N GLU A 52 -17.53 -3.36 -6.26
CA GLU A 52 -18.26 -2.55 -7.25
C GLU A 52 -17.25 -1.84 -8.17
N GLU A 53 -17.58 -1.58 -9.43
CA GLU A 53 -16.65 -0.88 -10.36
C GLU A 53 -16.21 0.50 -9.83
N ASN A 54 -17.14 1.26 -9.24
CA ASN A 54 -16.82 2.57 -8.63
C ASN A 54 -15.87 2.47 -7.42
N THR A 55 -15.76 1.30 -6.78
CA THR A 55 -14.87 1.14 -5.61
C THR A 55 -13.44 0.80 -6.00
N ILE A 56 -13.20 0.40 -7.25
CA ILE A 56 -11.84 0.14 -7.78
C ILE A 56 -11.06 1.46 -7.86
N GLU A 57 -11.63 2.51 -8.44
CA GLU A 57 -10.98 3.84 -8.49
C GLU A 57 -10.64 4.39 -7.10
N GLU A 58 -11.60 4.29 -6.16
CA GLU A 58 -11.37 4.71 -4.78
C GLU A 58 -10.32 3.85 -4.04
N LEU A 59 -10.26 2.55 -4.36
CA LEU A 59 -9.27 1.63 -3.80
C LEU A 59 -7.88 1.98 -4.32
N THR A 60 -7.74 2.21 -5.62
CA THR A 60 -6.51 2.66 -6.30
C THR A 60 -6.02 3.98 -5.69
N GLU A 61 -6.90 4.97 -5.51
CA GLU A 61 -6.56 6.24 -4.86
C GLU A 61 -6.04 6.02 -3.43
N SER A 62 -6.67 5.11 -2.69
CA SER A 62 -6.30 4.82 -1.31
C SER A 62 -4.97 4.05 -1.20
N ILE A 63 -4.70 3.12 -2.12
CA ILE A 63 -3.41 2.43 -2.25
C ILE A 63 -2.33 3.45 -2.59
N ARG A 64 -2.59 4.34 -3.54
CA ARG A 64 -1.67 5.44 -3.89
C ARG A 64 -1.34 6.32 -2.70
N LEU A 65 -2.33 6.66 -1.87
CA LEU A 65 -2.13 7.44 -0.65
C LEU A 65 -1.24 6.71 0.36
N ILE A 66 -1.36 5.38 0.46
CA ILE A 66 -0.47 4.55 1.27
C ILE A 66 0.94 4.58 0.69
N LEU A 67 1.08 4.24 -0.59
CA LEU A 67 2.38 4.11 -1.26
C LEU A 67 3.17 5.42 -1.24
N ASN A 68 2.51 6.56 -1.50
CA ASN A 68 3.12 7.88 -1.43
C ASN A 68 3.55 8.28 -0.01
N LYS A 69 2.96 7.66 1.00
CA LYS A 69 3.36 7.85 2.39
C LYS A 69 4.49 6.90 2.74
N ASN A 70 5.62 7.08 2.07
CA ASN A 70 6.85 6.31 2.27
C ASN A 70 7.97 7.16 2.89
N LYS A 71 8.95 6.48 3.47
CA LYS A 71 10.13 7.08 4.12
C LYS A 71 10.92 8.00 3.19
N ALA A 72 11.07 7.59 1.94
CA ALA A 72 11.80 8.33 0.92
C ALA A 72 11.02 9.55 0.38
N ARG A 73 9.75 9.72 0.77
CA ARG A 73 8.82 10.75 0.26
C ARG A 73 8.74 10.77 -1.27
N ILE A 74 8.96 9.61 -1.89
CA ILE A 74 8.88 9.45 -3.34
C ILE A 74 7.41 9.38 -3.74
N LYS A 75 7.02 10.11 -4.78
CA LYS A 75 5.69 9.96 -5.37
C LYS A 75 5.72 8.75 -6.29
N VAL A 76 4.96 7.72 -5.96
CA VAL A 76 4.81 6.54 -6.82
C VAL A 76 4.00 6.98 -8.07
N PRO A 77 4.53 6.76 -9.28
CA PRO A 77 3.80 7.09 -10.51
C PRO A 77 2.50 6.32 -10.61
N GLU A 78 1.49 6.91 -11.28
CA GLU A 78 0.19 6.25 -11.49
C GLU A 78 0.31 5.00 -12.37
N THR A 79 1.25 4.99 -13.32
CA THR A 79 1.45 3.86 -14.25
C THR A 79 1.67 2.54 -13.51
N PHE A 80 2.53 2.53 -12.49
CA PHE A 80 2.76 1.36 -11.63
C PHE A 80 1.53 0.86 -10.87
N ILE A 81 0.50 1.70 -10.68
CA ILE A 81 -0.72 1.35 -9.96
C ILE A 81 -1.83 0.98 -10.95
N GLU A 82 -1.90 1.66 -12.09
CA GLU A 82 -2.83 1.37 -13.19
C GLU A 82 -2.53 0.02 -13.85
N ASP A 83 -1.26 -0.37 -13.92
CA ASP A 83 -0.82 -1.68 -14.43
C ASP A 83 -1.09 -2.84 -13.43
N LEU A 84 -1.59 -2.55 -12.22
CA LEU A 84 -1.93 -3.60 -11.26
C LEU A 84 -3.28 -4.22 -11.60
N ASP A 85 -3.28 -5.54 -11.81
CA ASP A 85 -4.51 -6.30 -11.84
C ASP A 85 -5.16 -6.43 -10.45
N MET A 86 -6.45 -6.77 -10.42
CA MET A 86 -7.21 -6.96 -9.18
C MET A 86 -6.53 -7.95 -8.23
N ASP A 87 -5.96 -9.05 -8.74
CA ASP A 87 -5.23 -10.03 -7.94
C ASP A 87 -3.97 -9.45 -7.29
N GLN A 88 -3.24 -8.58 -8.01
CA GLN A 88 -2.05 -7.90 -7.49
C GLN A 88 -2.42 -6.89 -6.42
N MET A 89 -3.51 -6.14 -6.61
CA MET A 89 -4.05 -5.22 -5.61
C MET A 89 -4.46 -5.98 -4.33
N ASP A 90 -5.20 -7.08 -4.46
CA ASP A 90 -5.63 -7.90 -3.32
C ASP A 90 -4.43 -8.51 -2.58
N MET A 91 -3.41 -8.96 -3.32
CA MET A 91 -2.17 -9.48 -2.72
C MET A 91 -1.42 -8.39 -1.95
N LEU A 92 -1.26 -7.20 -2.54
CA LEU A 92 -0.62 -6.05 -1.91
C LEU A 92 -1.35 -5.67 -0.62
N MET A 93 -2.68 -5.57 -0.70
CA MET A 93 -3.52 -5.25 0.46
C MET A 93 -3.41 -6.31 1.55
N THR A 94 -3.45 -7.59 1.18
CA THR A 94 -3.31 -8.71 2.12
C THR A 94 -1.96 -8.68 2.82
N LYS A 95 -0.86 -8.53 2.08
CA LYS A 95 0.50 -8.42 2.64
C LYS A 95 0.64 -7.20 3.54
N TYR A 96 0.03 -6.08 3.16
CA TYR A 96 0.04 -4.86 3.95
C TYR A 96 -0.72 -5.01 5.27
N PHE A 97 -1.92 -5.59 5.25
CA PHE A 97 -2.68 -5.89 6.46
C PHE A 97 -1.98 -6.92 7.35
N ASP A 98 -1.36 -7.94 6.76
CA ASP A 98 -0.58 -8.93 7.48
C ASP A 98 0.62 -8.29 8.18
N TRP A 99 1.37 -7.44 7.48
CA TRP A 99 2.43 -6.63 8.10
C TRP A 99 1.92 -5.74 9.23
N LEU A 100 0.76 -5.10 9.07
CA LEU A 100 0.14 -4.29 10.13
C LEU A 100 -0.26 -5.14 11.35
N ASN A 101 -0.79 -6.34 11.14
CA ASN A 101 -1.18 -7.26 12.20
C ASN A 101 0.05 -7.85 12.92
N ASN A 102 1.08 -8.24 12.17
CA ASN A 102 2.36 -8.68 12.73
C ASN A 102 3.08 -7.55 13.47
N THR A 103 2.95 -6.30 13.00
CA THR A 103 3.46 -5.12 13.71
C THR A 103 2.70 -4.87 15.00
N LYS A 104 1.37 -5.10 15.04
CA LYS A 104 0.57 -5.05 16.28
C LYS A 104 0.96 -6.14 17.28
N ASN A 105 1.35 -7.32 16.80
CA ASN A 105 1.66 -8.49 17.62
C ASN A 105 3.11 -8.58 18.05
N SER A 106 3.95 -7.63 17.66
CA SER A 106 5.34 -7.59 18.07
C SER A 106 5.43 -6.60 19.22
N PRO A 107 5.39 -7.07 20.50
CA PRO A 107 5.80 -6.22 21.60
C PRO A 107 7.23 -5.78 21.29
N ASN A 108 7.48 -4.48 21.41
CA ASN A 108 8.85 -3.99 21.45
C ASN A 108 9.64 -4.72 22.53
#